data_AF-X1LRF3-F1
#
_entry.id   AF-X1LRF3-F1
#
_cell.length_a   1.000
_cell.length_b   1.000
_cell.length_c   1.000
_cell.angle_alpha   90.00
_cell.angle_beta   90.00
_cell.angle_gamma   90.00
#
_symmetry.space_group_name_H-M   'P 1'
#
loop_
_entity.id
_entity.type
_entity.pdbx_description
1 polymer ?
#
loop_
_entity_poly.entity_id
_entity_poly.type
_entity_poly.pdbx_seq_one_letter_code
_entity_poly.pdbx_strand_id
1 'polypeptide(L)'
;MNPVKAIPAAKRFLFTSLFLLALSFAEAQMVTGIWHGKINGQKTEIKIIKSGDSVIGTSYYYSSPKSYRRYTIKGYFDEKTNQVVWWDDQLIEERSGGLFSAPGKVPLLSRADFNCPGGGVMLLDGSSNEKNEEIKDGSVHLEITYKGPLFNDEWDWVIDNFTIGANDPYIIDSISLIAFKPRETVPQKDEPVFVSNKPGMVVVPPAIDKKQG
;
A
#
# COMPACT_ATOMS: atom_id res chain seq x y z
N MET A 1 3.07 -12.67 64.98
CA MET A 1 2.43 -11.92 63.87
C MET A 1 3.15 -10.59 63.74
N ASN A 2 3.82 -10.34 62.61
CA ASN A 2 4.50 -9.06 62.38
C ASN A 2 3.49 -8.01 61.89
N PRO A 3 3.52 -6.77 62.40
CA PRO A 3 2.60 -5.73 61.97
C PRO A 3 2.89 -5.34 60.53
N VAL A 4 1.86 -5.37 59.68
CA VAL A 4 1.93 -4.89 58.29
C VAL A 4 2.13 -3.37 58.33
N LYS A 5 3.30 -2.90 57.89
CA LYS A 5 3.59 -1.47 57.80
C LYS A 5 2.72 -0.83 56.73
N ALA A 6 1.83 0.08 57.15
CA ALA A 6 0.99 0.84 56.22
C ALA A 6 1.87 1.75 55.34
N ILE A 7 1.69 1.66 54.02
CA ILE A 7 2.35 2.57 53.06
C ILE A 7 1.77 3.98 53.26
N PRO A 8 2.60 5.02 53.48
CA PRO A 8 2.16 6.41 53.64
C PRO A 8 1.33 6.89 52.43
N ALA A 9 0.30 7.69 52.68
CA ALA A 9 -0.59 8.22 51.64
C ALA A 9 0.16 8.97 50.52
N ALA A 10 1.22 9.71 50.88
CA ALA A 10 2.08 10.42 49.92
C ALA A 10 2.80 9.47 48.94
N LYS A 11 3.24 8.29 49.40
CA LYS A 11 3.84 7.27 48.52
C LYS A 11 2.82 6.66 47.58
N ARG A 12 1.57 6.46 48.03
CA ARG A 12 0.48 5.99 47.17
C ARG A 12 0.16 7.00 46.06
N PHE A 13 0.06 8.28 46.39
CA PHE A 13 -0.14 9.35 45.40
C PHE A 13 1.00 9.44 44.38
N LEU A 14 2.25 9.36 44.84
CA LEU A 14 3.41 9.37 43.94
C LEU A 14 3.38 8.18 42.96
N PHE A 15 3.10 6.96 43.45
CA PHE A 15 3.00 5.77 42.61
C PHE A 15 1.86 5.86 41.60
N THR A 16 0.67 6.34 42.01
CA THR A 16 -0.46 6.52 41.09
C THR A 16 -0.14 7.58 40.03
N SER A 17 0.48 8.69 40.42
CA SER A 17 0.85 9.75 39.48
C SER A 17 1.92 9.30 38.49
N LEU A 18 2.91 8.52 38.94
CA LEU A 18 3.95 7.95 38.08
C LEU A 18 3.37 6.91 37.11
N PHE A 19 2.39 6.11 37.57
CA PHE A 19 1.69 5.13 36.74
C PHE A 19 0.81 5.80 35.67
N LEU A 20 0.06 6.85 36.02
CA LEU A 20 -0.73 7.63 35.06
C LEU A 20 0.16 8.35 34.04
N LEU A 21 1.32 8.87 34.47
CA LEU A 21 2.29 9.48 33.56
C LEU A 21 2.93 8.44 32.63
N ALA A 22 3.14 7.21 33.10
CA ALA A 22 3.64 6.12 32.25
C ALA A 22 2.59 5.68 31.20
N LEU A 23 1.30 5.67 31.56
CA LEU A 23 0.20 5.37 30.63
C LEU A 23 0.04 6.42 29.53
N SER A 24 0.39 7.68 29.78
CA SER A 24 0.38 8.72 28.74
C SER A 24 1.45 8.54 27.65
N PHE A 25 2.41 7.62 27.82
CA PHE A 25 3.39 7.27 26.78
C PHE A 25 3.09 5.94 26.08
N ALA A 26 1.94 5.33 26.35
CA ALA A 26 1.48 4.16 25.60
C ALA A 26 0.90 4.61 24.24
N GLU A 27 1.79 4.84 23.27
CA GLU A 27 1.41 4.91 21.86
C GLU A 27 0.85 3.54 21.45
N ALA A 28 -0.47 3.44 21.30
CA ALA A 28 -1.08 2.26 20.68
C ALA A 28 -0.64 2.22 19.21
N GLN A 29 0.21 1.24 18.86
CA GLN A 29 0.69 1.07 17.50
C GLN A 29 -0.47 0.72 16.57
N MET A 30 -0.65 1.53 15.53
CA MET A 30 -1.81 1.45 14.65
C MET A 30 -1.51 0.58 13.43
N VAL A 31 -2.46 -0.29 13.08
CA VAL A 31 -2.47 -0.99 11.79
C VAL A 31 -2.68 -0.02 10.62
N THR A 32 -3.40 1.08 10.86
CA THR A 32 -3.59 2.14 9.87
C THR A 32 -2.24 2.72 9.46
N GLY A 33 -1.95 2.71 8.15
CA GLY A 33 -0.67 3.18 7.63
C GLY A 33 -0.37 2.71 6.22
N ILE A 34 0.84 3.04 5.77
CA ILE A 34 1.40 2.63 4.49
C ILE A 34 2.39 1.50 4.73
N TRP A 35 2.20 0.39 4.04
CA TRP A 35 2.91 -0.86 4.24
C TRP A 35 3.59 -1.28 2.95
N HIS A 36 4.89 -1.53 2.99
CA HIS A 36 5.71 -1.88 1.83
C HIS A 36 6.31 -3.26 1.98
N GLY A 37 6.40 -4.01 0.89
CA GLY A 37 7.12 -5.27 0.89
C GLY A 37 6.76 -6.13 -0.30
N LYS A 38 6.50 -7.42 -0.02
CA LYS A 38 6.15 -8.39 -1.06
C LYS A 38 4.98 -9.26 -0.63
N ILE A 39 4.11 -9.52 -1.60
CA ILE A 39 3.06 -10.54 -1.53
C ILE A 39 3.29 -11.49 -2.69
N ASN A 40 3.43 -12.79 -2.42
CA ASN A 40 3.74 -13.82 -3.41
C ASN A 40 4.94 -13.44 -4.31
N GLY A 41 5.98 -12.87 -3.67
CA GLY A 41 7.21 -12.40 -4.32
C GLY A 41 7.07 -11.09 -5.12
N GLN A 42 5.86 -10.55 -5.31
CA GLN A 42 5.60 -9.32 -6.05
C GLN A 42 5.69 -8.10 -5.15
N LYS A 43 6.40 -7.04 -5.59
CA LYS A 43 6.48 -5.78 -4.85
C LYS A 43 5.08 -5.19 -4.66
N THR A 44 4.80 -4.83 -3.41
CA THR A 44 3.48 -4.39 -2.98
C THR A 44 3.60 -3.19 -2.06
N GLU A 45 2.78 -2.18 -2.30
CA GLU A 45 2.45 -1.12 -1.35
C GLU A 45 0.97 -1.28 -1.02
N ILE A 46 0.62 -1.28 0.26
CA ILE A 46 -0.77 -1.32 0.69
C ILE A 46 -1.02 -0.21 1.71
N LYS A 47 -2.13 0.48 1.52
CA LYS A 47 -2.61 1.53 2.41
C LYS A 47 -3.79 0.97 3.16
N ILE A 48 -3.66 0.89 4.47
CA ILE A 48 -4.66 0.30 5.35
C ILE A 48 -5.24 1.39 6.23
N ILE A 49 -6.56 1.43 6.32
CA ILE A 49 -7.33 2.29 7.22
C ILE A 49 -8.21 1.36 8.04
N LYS A 50 -7.92 1.27 9.35
CA LYS A 50 -8.72 0.52 10.31
C LYS A 50 -9.77 1.44 10.94
N SER A 51 -11.04 1.05 10.87
CA SER A 51 -12.15 1.70 11.57
C SER A 51 -12.95 0.64 12.33
N GLY A 52 -12.86 0.66 13.67
CA GLY A 52 -13.30 -0.47 14.48
C GLY A 52 -12.57 -1.75 14.06
N ASP A 53 -13.32 -2.81 13.78
CA ASP A 53 -12.77 -4.09 13.28
C ASP A 53 -12.61 -4.10 11.76
N SER A 54 -13.18 -3.13 11.04
CA SER A 54 -13.14 -3.10 9.58
C SER A 54 -11.84 -2.50 9.06
N VAL A 55 -11.37 -3.03 7.94
CA VAL A 55 -10.22 -2.53 7.20
C VAL A 55 -10.66 -2.18 5.77
N ILE A 56 -10.26 -0.99 5.32
CA ILE A 56 -10.39 -0.56 3.94
C ILE A 56 -9.09 0.11 3.45
N GLY A 57 -9.00 0.37 2.15
CA GLY A 57 -7.91 1.14 1.58
C GLY A 57 -7.60 0.74 0.14
N THR A 58 -6.31 0.69 -0.20
CA THR A 58 -5.84 0.33 -1.55
C THR A 58 -4.60 -0.54 -1.51
N SER A 59 -4.47 -1.43 -2.51
CA SER A 59 -3.27 -2.24 -2.74
C SER A 59 -2.70 -1.90 -4.12
N TYR A 60 -1.37 -1.75 -4.18
CA TYR A 60 -0.59 -1.52 -5.38
C TYR A 60 0.37 -2.68 -5.59
N TYR A 61 0.19 -3.42 -6.68
CA TYR A 61 1.11 -4.46 -7.10
C TYR A 61 1.91 -3.97 -8.30
N TYR A 62 3.24 -3.88 -8.19
CA TYR A 62 4.02 -3.13 -9.17
C TYR A 62 5.36 -3.75 -9.52
N SER A 63 5.86 -3.44 -10.71
CA SER A 63 7.26 -3.64 -11.09
C SER A 63 8.05 -2.32 -11.03
N SER A 64 7.36 -1.20 -11.32
CA SER A 64 7.86 0.17 -11.24
C SER A 64 6.70 1.16 -11.02
N PRO A 65 6.95 2.43 -10.65
CA PRO A 65 5.90 3.45 -10.52
C PRO A 65 5.09 3.72 -11.80
N LYS A 66 5.58 3.28 -12.98
CA LYS A 66 4.88 3.40 -14.26
C LYS A 66 4.20 2.10 -14.71
N SER A 67 4.35 1.01 -13.96
CA SER A 67 3.81 -0.30 -14.28
C SER A 67 3.26 -0.96 -13.01
N TYR A 68 1.96 -0.80 -12.79
CA TYR A 68 1.27 -1.24 -11.57
C TYR A 68 -0.20 -1.58 -11.82
N ARG A 69 -0.77 -2.30 -10.86
CA ARG A 69 -2.22 -2.51 -10.71
C ARG A 69 -2.63 -2.02 -9.34
N ARG A 70 -3.72 -1.26 -9.28
CA ARG A 70 -4.30 -0.70 -8.06
C ARG A 70 -5.67 -1.31 -7.83
N TYR A 71 -5.85 -1.95 -6.68
CA TYR A 71 -7.15 -2.44 -6.23
C TYR A 71 -7.62 -1.63 -5.02
N THR A 72 -8.93 -1.53 -4.86
CA THR A 72 -9.52 -1.27 -3.55
C THR A 72 -9.40 -2.52 -2.71
N ILE A 73 -9.21 -2.36 -1.39
CA ILE A 73 -9.22 -3.48 -0.45
C ILE A 73 -10.37 -3.34 0.53
N LYS A 74 -10.88 -4.49 0.97
CA LYS A 74 -11.74 -4.62 2.13
C LYS A 74 -11.17 -5.72 3.01
N GLY A 75 -11.49 -5.66 4.29
CA GLY A 75 -10.92 -6.58 5.26
C GLY A 75 -11.43 -6.34 6.65
N TYR A 76 -10.80 -7.03 7.59
CA TYR A 76 -11.02 -6.85 9.01
C TYR A 76 -9.74 -7.14 9.81
N PHE A 77 -9.72 -6.62 11.03
CA PHE A 77 -8.71 -6.95 12.03
C PHE A 77 -9.32 -7.93 13.03
N ASP A 78 -8.73 -9.11 13.16
CA ASP A 78 -9.12 -10.10 14.16
C ASP A 78 -8.30 -9.88 15.43
N GLU A 79 -8.92 -9.28 16.45
CA GLU A 79 -8.27 -9.02 17.74
C GLU A 79 -7.92 -10.30 18.50
N LYS A 80 -8.60 -11.43 18.22
CA LYS A 80 -8.33 -12.69 18.93
C LYS A 80 -7.04 -13.34 18.46
N THR A 81 -6.76 -13.24 17.16
CA THR A 81 -5.55 -13.79 16.54
C THR A 81 -4.49 -12.72 16.27
N ASN A 82 -4.81 -11.44 16.51
CA ASN A 82 -3.98 -10.29 16.19
C ASN A 82 -3.58 -10.25 14.70
N GLN A 83 -4.54 -10.57 13.82
CA GLN A 83 -4.33 -10.69 12.38
C GLN A 83 -5.07 -9.61 11.61
N VAL A 84 -4.42 -9.09 10.57
CA VAL A 84 -5.06 -8.31 9.53
C VAL A 84 -5.44 -9.26 8.40
N VAL A 85 -6.71 -9.30 8.04
CA VAL A 85 -7.23 -10.05 6.90
C VAL A 85 -7.79 -9.07 5.89
N TRP A 86 -7.35 -9.12 4.63
CA TRP A 86 -7.86 -8.26 3.57
C TRP A 86 -7.92 -9.00 2.24
N TRP A 87 -8.82 -8.55 1.36
CA TRP A 87 -8.89 -9.02 -0.01
C TRP A 87 -8.95 -7.85 -0.98
N ASP A 88 -8.42 -8.08 -2.18
CA ASP A 88 -8.62 -7.18 -3.31
C ASP A 88 -10.10 -7.25 -3.72
N ASP A 89 -10.78 -6.10 -3.67
CA ASP A 89 -12.22 -5.99 -3.92
C ASP A 89 -12.50 -5.62 -5.37
N GLN A 90 -11.97 -4.49 -5.84
CA GLN A 90 -12.17 -4.01 -7.21
C GLN A 90 -10.87 -3.46 -7.80
N LEU A 91 -10.56 -3.83 -9.05
CA LEU A 91 -9.48 -3.21 -9.81
C LEU A 91 -9.93 -1.81 -10.25
N ILE A 92 -9.21 -0.77 -9.83
CA ILE A 92 -9.57 0.63 -10.10
C ILE A 92 -8.58 1.34 -11.02
N GLU A 93 -7.37 0.82 -11.16
CA GLU A 93 -6.38 1.36 -12.10
C GLU A 93 -5.40 0.26 -12.53
N GLU A 94 -5.11 0.17 -13.82
CA GLU A 94 -4.05 -0.67 -14.36
C GLU A 94 -3.20 0.17 -15.30
N ARG A 95 -1.90 0.21 -15.03
CA ARG A 95 -0.91 0.86 -15.88
C ARG A 95 0.05 -0.19 -16.41
N SER A 96 -0.11 -0.54 -17.67
CA SER A 96 0.67 -1.52 -18.40
C SER A 96 1.98 -0.91 -18.91
N GLY A 97 3.13 -1.37 -18.39
CA GLY A 97 4.45 -1.04 -18.93
C GLY A 97 4.74 -1.80 -20.24
N GLY A 98 4.12 -1.41 -21.34
CA GLY A 98 4.39 -1.94 -22.69
C GLY A 98 3.76 -3.30 -23.02
N LEU A 99 3.98 -3.74 -24.26
CA LEU A 99 3.30 -4.83 -24.99
C LEU A 99 3.34 -6.23 -24.33
N PHE A 100 4.14 -6.41 -23.26
CA PHE A 100 4.33 -7.69 -22.55
C PHE A 100 3.83 -7.67 -21.09
N SER A 101 3.13 -6.62 -20.67
CA SER A 101 2.51 -6.60 -19.35
C SER A 101 1.29 -7.52 -19.38
N ALA A 102 1.44 -8.71 -18.78
CA ALA A 102 0.37 -9.70 -18.71
C ALA A 102 -0.86 -9.09 -18.01
N PRO A 103 -2.03 -9.09 -18.67
CA PRO A 103 -3.28 -8.66 -18.04
C PRO A 103 -3.58 -9.53 -16.82
N GLY A 104 -4.08 -8.90 -15.75
CA GLY A 104 -4.91 -9.56 -14.75
C GLY A 104 -4.30 -10.74 -13.99
N LYS A 105 -3.38 -10.48 -13.04
CA LYS A 105 -3.30 -11.45 -11.93
C LYS A 105 -4.57 -11.37 -11.09
N VAL A 106 -4.99 -12.53 -10.63
CA VAL A 106 -6.20 -12.76 -9.84
C VAL A 106 -6.17 -11.93 -8.54
N PRO A 107 -7.29 -11.30 -8.13
CA PRO A 107 -7.40 -10.63 -6.84
C PRO A 107 -7.01 -11.57 -5.70
N LEU A 108 -6.22 -11.04 -4.76
CA LEU A 108 -5.68 -11.81 -3.65
C LEU A 108 -6.54 -11.67 -2.40
N LEU A 109 -6.54 -12.72 -1.59
CA LEU A 109 -6.92 -12.73 -0.18
C LEU A 109 -5.64 -12.91 0.63
N SER A 110 -5.43 -12.07 1.63
CA SER A 110 -4.24 -12.07 2.47
C SER A 110 -4.63 -12.10 3.94
N ARG A 111 -3.88 -12.86 4.72
CA ARG A 111 -3.95 -12.91 6.18
C ARG A 111 -2.55 -12.77 6.73
N ALA A 112 -2.33 -11.79 7.58
CA ALA A 112 -1.02 -11.53 8.17
C ALA A 112 -1.12 -11.22 9.66
N ASP A 113 -0.19 -11.76 10.43
CA ASP A 113 0.00 -11.44 11.84
C ASP A 113 0.59 -10.02 11.95
N PHE A 114 -0.03 -9.19 12.79
CA PHE A 114 0.47 -7.84 13.07
C PHE A 114 1.51 -7.90 14.19
N ASN A 115 2.78 -7.76 13.82
CA ASN A 115 3.90 -7.94 14.72
C ASN A 115 4.66 -6.63 14.95
N CYS A 116 5.00 -6.36 16.21
CA CYS A 116 5.74 -5.17 16.61
C CYS A 116 7.00 -5.57 17.38
N PRO A 117 8.08 -5.99 16.69
CA PRO A 117 9.31 -6.48 17.34
C PRO A 117 10.06 -5.39 18.14
N GLY A 118 9.68 -4.12 17.98
CA GLY A 118 10.31 -2.98 18.65
C GLY A 118 11.15 -2.14 17.70
N GLY A 119 11.78 -1.09 18.24
CA GLY A 119 12.65 -0.20 17.45
C GLY A 119 11.93 0.63 16.39
N GLY A 120 10.61 0.81 16.51
CA GLY A 120 9.79 1.52 15.52
C GLY A 120 9.44 0.70 14.28
N VAL A 121 9.77 -0.60 14.26
CA VAL A 121 9.41 -1.52 13.17
C VAL A 121 8.05 -2.15 13.48
N MET A 122 7.18 -2.18 12.47
CA MET A 122 5.95 -2.97 12.48
C MET A 122 5.90 -3.82 11.22
N LEU A 123 5.46 -5.07 11.37
CA LEU A 123 5.46 -6.09 10.33
C LEU A 123 4.07 -6.69 10.16
N LEU A 124 3.73 -6.99 8.91
CA LEU A 124 2.62 -7.87 8.54
C LEU A 124 3.22 -9.07 7.82
N ASP A 125 3.28 -10.20 8.52
CA ASP A 125 3.82 -11.45 8.02
C ASP A 125 2.72 -12.52 7.99
N GLY A 126 2.62 -13.27 6.89
CA GLY A 126 1.63 -14.33 6.80
C GLY A 126 1.50 -14.91 5.41
N SER A 127 0.26 -15.17 4.99
CA SER A 127 -0.03 -15.90 3.76
C SER A 127 -1.02 -15.18 2.84
N SER A 128 -0.87 -15.40 1.53
CA SER A 128 -1.77 -14.84 0.51
C SER A 128 -2.10 -15.84 -0.59
N ASN A 129 -3.38 -15.97 -0.89
CA ASN A 129 -3.93 -16.86 -1.91
C ASN A 129 -4.86 -16.10 -2.86
N GLU A 130 -5.21 -16.72 -3.97
CA GLU A 130 -6.28 -16.19 -4.82
C GLU A 130 -7.61 -16.21 -4.05
N LYS A 131 -8.41 -15.16 -4.20
CA LYS A 131 -9.64 -14.93 -3.40
C LYS A 131 -10.64 -16.11 -3.39
N ASN A 132 -10.58 -17.00 -4.39
CA ASN A 132 -11.50 -18.13 -4.56
C ASN A 132 -10.83 -19.52 -4.40
N GLU A 133 -9.55 -19.59 -4.02
CA GLU A 133 -8.84 -20.86 -3.82
C GLU A 133 -8.65 -21.18 -2.33
N GLU A 134 -8.54 -22.47 -1.98
CA GLU A 134 -8.03 -22.89 -0.67
C GLU A 134 -6.62 -22.32 -0.44
N ILE A 135 -6.33 -21.95 0.82
CA ILE A 135 -5.09 -21.26 1.22
C ILE A 135 -3.89 -22.13 0.84
N LYS A 136 -3.14 -21.70 -0.19
CA LYS A 136 -1.83 -22.25 -0.56
C LYS A 136 -0.70 -21.37 -0.02
N ASP A 137 0.52 -21.90 -0.07
CA ASP A 137 1.83 -21.42 0.42
C ASP A 137 2.28 -20.00 -0.01
N GLY A 138 1.40 -19.15 -0.50
CA GLY A 138 1.75 -17.78 -0.84
C GLY A 138 2.14 -16.99 0.40
N SER A 139 3.16 -16.13 0.29
CA SER A 139 3.75 -15.40 1.42
C SER A 139 3.39 -13.92 1.40
N VAL A 140 3.17 -13.36 2.59
CA VAL A 140 3.03 -11.92 2.85
C VAL A 140 4.17 -11.51 3.76
N HIS A 141 4.93 -10.51 3.33
CA HIS A 141 5.97 -9.87 4.13
C HIS A 141 5.93 -8.37 3.85
N LEU A 142 5.35 -7.60 4.76
CA LEU A 142 5.24 -6.15 4.66
C LEU A 142 5.77 -5.50 5.92
N GLU A 143 6.38 -4.34 5.76
CA GLU A 143 6.86 -3.48 6.84
C GLU A 143 6.18 -2.12 6.70
N ILE A 144 5.79 -1.52 7.82
CA ILE A 144 5.25 -0.17 7.79
C ILE A 144 6.36 0.82 7.37
N THR A 145 6.03 1.79 6.52
CA THR A 145 6.99 2.80 6.09
C THR A 145 6.59 4.19 6.56
N TYR A 146 7.54 4.92 7.15
CA TYR A 146 7.41 6.34 7.47
C TYR A 146 8.05 7.25 6.41
N LYS A 147 8.58 6.66 5.33
CA LYS A 147 9.24 7.41 4.23
C LYS A 147 8.23 8.01 3.24
N GLY A 148 6.93 7.82 3.48
CA GLY A 148 5.84 8.23 2.60
C GLY A 148 5.49 7.19 1.51
N PRO A 149 4.39 7.42 0.77
CA PRO A 149 3.91 6.53 -0.28
C PRO A 149 4.81 6.55 -1.53
N LEU A 150 4.96 5.41 -2.20
CA LEU A 150 5.45 5.39 -3.58
C LEU A 150 4.35 5.82 -4.55
N PHE A 151 3.09 5.51 -4.23
CA PHE A 151 1.93 5.84 -5.05
C PHE A 151 1.02 6.81 -4.33
N ASN A 152 1.02 8.09 -4.72
CA ASN A 152 0.13 9.07 -4.12
C ASN A 152 -1.34 8.79 -4.48
N ASP A 153 -2.20 8.78 -3.46
CA ASP A 153 -3.64 8.60 -3.63
C ASP A 153 -4.47 9.26 -2.52
N GLU A 154 -5.79 9.07 -2.60
CA GLU A 154 -6.76 9.74 -1.76
C GLU A 154 -6.61 9.36 -0.26
N TRP A 155 -5.98 8.21 0.04
CA TRP A 155 -5.80 7.73 1.41
C TRP A 155 -4.63 8.37 2.14
N ASP A 156 -3.67 8.97 1.44
CA ASP A 156 -2.49 9.58 2.07
C ASP A 156 -2.88 10.64 3.09
N TRP A 157 -3.81 11.52 2.71
CA TRP A 157 -4.27 12.57 3.61
C TRP A 157 -4.96 11.99 4.85
N VAL A 158 -5.75 10.92 4.70
CA VAL A 158 -6.40 10.25 5.84
C VAL A 158 -5.38 9.64 6.78
N ILE A 159 -4.35 8.98 6.23
CA ILE A 159 -3.28 8.34 7.01
C ILE A 159 -2.46 9.39 7.76
N ASP A 160 -2.04 10.46 7.09
CA ASP A 160 -1.24 11.53 7.69
C ASP A 160 -1.98 12.28 8.81
N ASN A 161 -3.32 12.37 8.71
CA ASN A 161 -4.15 13.11 9.65
C ASN A 161 -4.97 12.19 10.58
N PHE A 162 -4.67 10.89 10.60
CA PHE A 162 -5.52 9.89 11.24
C PHE A 162 -5.67 10.13 12.74
N THR A 163 -4.58 10.49 13.44
CA THR A 163 -4.57 10.73 14.89
C THR A 163 -5.06 12.12 15.30
N ILE A 164 -5.27 13.02 14.33
CA ILE A 164 -5.71 14.40 14.58
C ILE A 164 -7.13 14.69 14.05
N GLY A 165 -7.89 13.63 13.72
CA GLY A 165 -9.33 13.70 13.44
C GLY A 165 -9.77 13.13 12.10
N ALA A 166 -8.86 12.74 11.20
CA ALA A 166 -9.24 12.10 9.94
C ALA A 166 -9.72 10.65 10.10
N ASN A 167 -9.68 10.10 11.32
CA ASN A 167 -10.32 8.85 11.69
C ASN A 167 -11.86 8.95 11.86
N ASP A 168 -12.45 10.12 11.60
CA ASP A 168 -13.91 10.30 11.59
C ASP A 168 -14.56 9.45 10.48
N PRO A 169 -15.59 8.63 10.80
CA PRO A 169 -16.31 7.82 9.81
C PRO A 169 -16.84 8.60 8.62
N TYR A 170 -17.35 9.81 8.80
CA TYR A 170 -17.87 10.63 7.70
C TYR A 170 -16.77 11.04 6.72
N ILE A 171 -15.57 11.32 7.22
CA ILE A 171 -14.39 11.65 6.40
C ILE A 171 -13.96 10.41 5.62
N ILE A 172 -13.80 9.28 6.31
CA ILE A 172 -13.40 8.01 5.70
C ILE A 172 -14.39 7.59 4.60
N ASP A 173 -15.69 7.68 4.89
CA ASP A 173 -16.75 7.35 3.94
C ASP A 173 -16.70 8.29 2.72
N SER A 174 -16.53 9.59 2.94
CA SER A 174 -16.43 10.58 1.87
C SER A 174 -15.23 10.32 0.95
N ILE A 175 -14.06 9.98 1.51
CA ILE A 175 -12.87 9.63 0.74
C ILE A 175 -13.08 8.31 -0.01
N SER A 176 -13.73 7.32 0.61
CA SER A 176 -14.01 6.03 -0.03
C SER A 176 -14.83 6.18 -1.32
N LEU A 177 -15.78 7.13 -1.35
CA LEU A 177 -16.60 7.44 -2.52
C LEU A 177 -15.79 7.97 -3.71
N ILE A 178 -14.60 8.52 -3.46
CA ILE A 178 -13.69 9.03 -4.49
C ILE A 178 -12.65 7.96 -4.82
N ALA A 179 -12.01 7.40 -3.80
CA ALA A 179 -10.92 6.44 -3.92
C ALA A 179 -11.34 5.16 -4.66
N PHE A 180 -12.61 4.75 -4.54
CA PHE A 180 -13.09 3.50 -5.13
C PHE A 180 -13.63 3.66 -6.55
N LYS A 181 -13.58 4.87 -7.12
CA LYS A 181 -13.95 5.07 -8.52
C LYS A 181 -12.82 4.58 -9.43
N PRO A 182 -13.11 3.73 -10.44
CA PRO A 182 -12.14 3.41 -11.46
C PRO A 182 -11.63 4.69 -12.13
N ARG A 183 -10.31 4.82 -12.27
CA ARG A 183 -9.74 5.93 -13.04
C ARG A 183 -9.88 5.60 -14.51
N GLU A 184 -10.54 6.48 -15.26
CA GLU A 184 -10.53 6.40 -16.72
C GLU A 184 -9.08 6.52 -17.19
N THR A 185 -8.59 5.52 -17.91
CA THR A 185 -7.31 5.62 -18.60
C THR A 185 -7.46 6.70 -19.66
N VAL A 186 -7.09 7.93 -19.35
CA VAL A 186 -6.88 8.95 -20.38
C VAL A 186 -5.84 8.35 -21.32
N PRO A 187 -6.15 8.14 -22.62
CA PRO A 187 -5.16 7.70 -23.57
C PRO A 187 -3.98 8.65 -23.44
N GLN A 188 -2.80 8.12 -23.12
CA GLN A 188 -1.59 8.92 -23.11
C GLN A 188 -1.52 9.56 -24.49
N LYS A 189 -1.77 10.87 -24.56
CA LYS A 189 -1.63 11.62 -25.80
C LYS A 189 -0.19 11.41 -26.21
N ASP A 190 0.04 10.57 -27.21
CA ASP A 190 1.37 10.32 -27.75
C ASP A 190 2.01 11.69 -27.97
N GLU A 191 3.08 11.97 -27.21
CA GLU A 191 3.88 13.14 -27.49
C GLU A 191 4.28 13.01 -28.96
N PRO A 192 4.05 14.05 -29.80
CA PRO A 192 4.34 13.94 -31.21
C PRO A 192 5.82 13.59 -31.36
N VAL A 193 6.07 12.37 -31.83
CA VAL A 193 7.41 11.89 -32.16
C VAL A 193 7.97 12.92 -33.13
N PHE A 194 8.98 13.67 -32.69
CA PHE A 194 9.67 14.61 -33.56
C PHE A 194 10.43 13.79 -34.60
N VAL A 195 9.80 13.52 -35.74
CA VAL A 195 10.44 12.87 -36.88
C VAL A 195 11.50 13.84 -37.39
N SER A 196 12.74 13.64 -36.96
CA SER A 196 13.89 14.32 -37.54
C SER A 196 14.07 13.79 -38.97
N ASN A 197 13.50 14.51 -39.94
CA ASN A 197 13.80 14.31 -41.35
C ASN A 197 15.26 14.71 -41.59
N LYS A 198 16.19 13.76 -41.47
CA LYS A 198 17.48 13.87 -42.14
C LYS A 198 17.27 13.61 -43.63
N PRO A 199 17.55 14.56 -44.54
CA PRO A 199 17.47 14.30 -45.95
C PRO A 199 18.52 13.24 -46.34
N GLY A 200 18.04 12.12 -46.86
CA GLY A 200 18.86 11.02 -47.34
C GLY A 200 19.66 11.42 -48.59
N MET A 201 20.92 11.01 -48.64
CA MET A 201 21.80 11.14 -49.79
C MET A 201 21.19 10.43 -51.01
N VAL A 202 21.04 11.15 -52.12
CA VAL A 202 20.66 10.58 -53.41
C VAL A 202 21.90 9.93 -54.01
N VAL A 203 21.92 8.60 -54.11
CA VAL A 203 22.94 7.87 -54.87
C VAL A 203 22.59 8.02 -56.36
N VAL A 204 23.35 8.85 -57.07
CA VAL A 204 23.27 8.96 -58.53
C VAL A 204 24.05 7.80 -59.15
N PRO A 205 23.43 6.94 -60.00
CA PRO A 205 24.18 5.91 -60.72
C PRO A 205 25.12 6.54 -61.76
N PRO A 206 26.30 5.96 -62.01
CA PRO A 206 27.24 6.50 -62.99
C PRO A 206 26.69 6.39 -64.42
N ALA A 207 26.92 7.44 -65.20
CA ALA A 207 26.52 7.54 -66.60
C ALA A 207 27.21 6.47 -67.45
N ILE A 208 26.43 5.76 -68.27
CA ILE A 208 26.94 4.82 -69.27
C ILE A 208 27.29 5.60 -70.53
N ASP A 209 28.58 5.70 -70.84
CA ASP A 209 29.09 6.21 -72.11
C ASP A 209 28.59 5.33 -73.27
N LYS A 210 27.73 5.89 -74.13
CA LYS A 210 27.44 5.32 -75.44
C LYS A 210 28.57 5.71 -76.39
N LYS A 211 29.47 4.75 -76.67
CA LYS A 211 30.38 4.83 -77.83
C LYS A 211 29.58 4.73 -79.14
N GLN A 212 30.03 5.55 -80.10
CA GLN A 212 29.56 5.69 -81.47
C GLN A 212 29.68 4.39 -82.28
N GLY A 213 28.76 4.23 -83.23
CA GLY A 213 28.76 3.27 -84.32
C GLY A 213 27.60 3.56 -85.25
#